data_AF-Q6MU15-F1
#
_entry.id   AF-Q6MU15-F1
#
_cell.length_a   1.000
_cell.length_b   1.000
_cell.length_c   1.000
_cell.angle_alpha   90.00
_cell.angle_beta   90.00
_cell.angle_gamma   90.00
#
_symmetry.space_group_name_H-M   'P 1'
#
loop_
_entity.id
_entity.type
_entity.pdbx_description
1 polymer ?
#
loop_
_entity_poly.entity_id
_entity_poly.type
_entity_poly.pdbx_seq_one_letter_code
_entity_poly.pdbx_strand_id
1 'polypeptide(L)'
;MSMKRSKEFKTFEEQIEILKSRGLIIKDEQKAIEILKQENYYNIVNGYKDLFLRNTLNDKEDVFVENTTFDELYSLFLFDRELRSILLKYILIFERDFKTTIAYNFSKKYNKDNRIDSYLYPENYRDNYVEVLNFISSINNIIVSKSEKSNYIRHYIENYGHIPLWVAVNIMSFGNMSFMFKILKDEDRNQIILFYVMRFLNQNNKKVIPKNLEVKPFYLD
;
A
#
# COMPACT_ATOMS: atom_id res chain seq x y z
N MET A 1 -25.63 -0.65 -33.41
CA MET A 1 -24.46 -0.92 -32.54
C MET A 1 -23.85 -2.25 -32.98
N SER A 2 -22.65 -2.23 -33.57
CA SER A 2 -21.90 -3.47 -33.83
C SER A 2 -21.43 -4.02 -32.48
N MET A 3 -21.84 -5.25 -32.14
CA MET A 3 -21.27 -5.98 -31.02
C MET A 3 -19.77 -6.19 -31.28
N LYS A 4 -18.91 -5.76 -30.34
CA LYS A 4 -17.49 -6.12 -30.34
C LYS A 4 -17.40 -7.66 -30.36
N ARG A 5 -16.60 -8.23 -31.27
CA ARG A 5 -16.36 -9.68 -31.31
C ARG A 5 -15.84 -10.16 -29.96
N SER A 6 -16.26 -11.36 -29.57
CA SER A 6 -15.72 -12.09 -28.42
C SER A 6 -14.20 -12.21 -28.53
N LYS A 7 -13.48 -12.00 -27.43
CA LYS A 7 -12.04 -12.29 -27.38
C LYS A 7 -11.87 -13.81 -27.27
N GLU A 8 -11.51 -14.43 -28.37
CA GLU A 8 -11.21 -15.86 -28.42
C GLU A 8 -9.87 -16.18 -27.78
N PHE A 9 -9.73 -17.40 -27.26
CA PHE A 9 -8.45 -17.94 -26.84
C PHE A 9 -7.45 -17.93 -28.00
N LYS A 10 -6.20 -17.60 -27.68
CA LYS A 10 -5.07 -17.65 -28.61
C LYS A 10 -3.88 -18.33 -27.96
N THR A 11 -3.23 -19.26 -28.66
CA THR A 11 -1.98 -19.87 -28.21
C THR A 11 -0.86 -18.82 -28.14
N PHE A 12 0.27 -19.15 -27.53
CA PHE A 12 1.39 -18.20 -27.45
C PHE A 12 1.95 -17.88 -28.84
N GLU A 13 2.00 -18.87 -29.73
CA GLU A 13 2.42 -18.71 -31.12
C GLU A 13 1.46 -17.77 -31.87
N GLU A 14 0.14 -17.98 -31.70
CA GLU A 14 -0.86 -17.09 -32.28
C GLU A 14 -0.76 -15.65 -31.73
N GLN A 15 -0.43 -15.50 -30.44
CA GLN A 15 -0.19 -14.18 -29.85
C GLN A 15 1.03 -13.49 -30.47
N ILE A 16 2.12 -14.21 -30.73
CA ILE A 16 3.29 -13.67 -31.43
C ILE A 16 2.92 -13.21 -32.84
N GLU A 17 2.17 -14.02 -33.58
CA GLU A 17 1.74 -13.66 -34.94
C GLU A 17 0.83 -12.42 -34.95
N ILE A 18 -0.06 -12.28 -33.95
CA ILE A 18 -0.88 -11.08 -33.78
C ILE A 18 -0.01 -9.84 -33.50
N LEU A 19 1.06 -9.97 -32.72
CA LEU A 19 1.96 -8.85 -32.44
C LEU A 19 2.74 -8.42 -33.69
N LYS A 20 3.27 -9.39 -34.45
CA LYS A 20 3.95 -9.13 -35.71
C LYS A 20 3.02 -8.48 -36.74
N SER A 21 1.78 -8.97 -36.86
CA SER A 21 0.80 -8.41 -37.82
C SER A 21 0.42 -6.96 -37.50
N ARG A 22 0.58 -6.55 -36.24
CA ARG A 22 0.42 -5.15 -35.76
C ARG A 22 1.68 -4.30 -35.91
N GLY A 23 2.76 -4.85 -36.48
CA GLY A 23 4.02 -4.15 -36.72
C GLY A 23 5.03 -4.22 -35.58
N LEU A 24 4.83 -5.07 -34.57
CA LEU A 24 5.83 -5.27 -33.52
C LEU A 24 6.97 -6.18 -34.00
N ILE A 25 8.20 -5.72 -33.87
CA ILE A 25 9.39 -6.49 -34.22
C ILE A 25 9.74 -7.44 -33.07
N ILE A 26 9.74 -8.75 -33.36
CA ILE A 26 10.13 -9.80 -32.42
C ILE A 26 11.38 -10.48 -32.99
N LYS A 27 12.54 -10.19 -32.39
CA LYS A 27 13.84 -10.71 -32.85
C LYS A 27 14.04 -12.20 -32.51
N ASP A 28 13.56 -12.60 -31.34
CA ASP A 28 13.63 -13.96 -30.83
C ASP A 28 12.24 -14.37 -30.33
N GLU A 29 11.55 -15.15 -31.17
CA GLU A 29 10.18 -15.59 -30.91
C GLU A 29 10.09 -16.59 -29.77
N GLN A 30 11.07 -17.49 -29.67
CA GLN A 30 11.09 -18.50 -28.61
C GLN A 30 11.24 -17.82 -27.24
N LYS A 31 12.16 -16.86 -27.14
CA LYS A 31 12.31 -16.03 -25.94
C LYS A 31 11.03 -15.26 -25.61
N ALA A 32 10.39 -14.64 -26.62
CA ALA A 32 9.15 -13.91 -26.40
C ALA A 32 8.01 -14.82 -25.90
N ILE A 33 7.89 -16.04 -26.43
CA ILE A 33 6.94 -17.06 -25.97
C ILE A 33 7.21 -17.44 -24.50
N GLU A 34 8.46 -17.70 -24.13
CA GLU A 34 8.81 -18.04 -22.74
C GLU A 34 8.48 -16.90 -21.77
N ILE A 35 8.70 -15.65 -22.19
CA ILE A 35 8.29 -14.47 -21.41
C ILE A 35 6.77 -14.43 -21.25
N LEU A 36 6.01 -14.63 -22.33
CA LEU A 36 4.54 -14.59 -22.28
C LEU A 36 3.93 -15.71 -21.43
N LYS A 37 4.59 -16.89 -21.37
CA LYS A 37 4.22 -17.99 -20.47
C LYS A 37 4.35 -17.61 -19.00
N GLN A 38 5.37 -16.82 -18.65
CA GLN A 38 5.66 -16.43 -17.27
C GLN A 38 4.86 -15.21 -16.81
N GLU A 39 4.75 -14.19 -17.66
CA GLU A 39 4.30 -12.86 -17.25
C GLU A 39 2.86 -12.52 -17.69
N ASN A 40 2.25 -13.35 -18.52
CA ASN A 40 0.94 -13.15 -19.16
C ASN A 40 0.92 -11.99 -20.19
N TYR A 41 0.41 -12.28 -21.40
CA TYR A 41 0.25 -11.32 -22.50
C TYR A 41 -0.42 -10.00 -22.09
N TYR A 42 -1.45 -10.06 -21.26
CA TYR A 42 -2.19 -8.87 -20.86
C TYR A 42 -1.30 -7.89 -20.08
N ASN A 43 -0.47 -8.41 -19.16
CA ASN A 43 0.36 -7.56 -18.30
C ASN A 43 1.44 -6.84 -19.09
N ILE A 44 2.10 -7.52 -20.03
CA ILE A 44 3.16 -6.91 -20.85
C ILE A 44 2.55 -6.07 -21.96
N VAL A 45 1.68 -6.66 -22.78
CA VAL A 45 1.23 -5.99 -24.00
C VAL A 45 0.14 -4.99 -23.71
N ASN A 46 -0.99 -5.40 -23.13
CA ASN A 46 -2.09 -4.44 -22.90
C ASN A 46 -1.75 -3.42 -21.81
N GLY A 47 -0.85 -3.75 -20.87
CA GLY A 47 -0.42 -2.82 -19.83
C GLY A 47 0.46 -1.67 -20.34
N TYR A 48 1.21 -1.87 -21.43
CA TYR A 48 2.28 -0.95 -21.84
C TYR A 48 2.27 -0.53 -23.31
N LYS A 49 1.51 -1.23 -24.18
CA LYS A 49 1.51 -0.97 -25.63
C LYS A 49 1.16 0.48 -25.98
N ASP A 50 0.32 1.15 -25.20
CA ASP A 50 -0.26 2.46 -25.56
C ASP A 50 0.82 3.53 -25.80
N LEU A 51 1.98 3.42 -25.14
CA LEU A 51 3.14 4.30 -25.35
C LEU A 51 3.91 4.03 -26.66
N PHE A 52 3.64 2.89 -27.29
CA PHE A 52 4.30 2.40 -28.50
C PHE A 52 3.35 2.30 -29.70
N LEU A 53 2.08 2.68 -29.55
CA LEU A 53 1.11 2.71 -30.65
C LEU A 53 1.22 4.01 -31.45
N ARG A 54 0.94 3.93 -32.75
CA ARG A 54 0.76 5.12 -33.58
C ARG A 54 -0.49 5.86 -33.13
N ASN A 55 -0.33 7.14 -32.81
CA ASN A 55 -1.44 7.95 -32.32
C ASN A 55 -2.21 8.55 -33.50
N THR A 56 -2.93 7.70 -34.23
CA THR A 56 -3.71 8.07 -35.41
C THR A 56 -5.18 8.04 -35.07
N LEU A 57 -5.84 9.21 -35.11
CA LEU A 57 -7.25 9.44 -34.78
C LEU A 57 -8.26 8.54 -35.53
N ASN A 58 -7.82 7.75 -36.51
CA ASN A 58 -8.64 6.96 -37.41
C ASN A 58 -8.36 5.44 -37.39
N ASP A 59 -7.38 4.96 -36.61
CA ASP A 59 -7.09 3.53 -36.63
C ASP A 59 -8.08 2.75 -35.75
N LYS A 60 -8.79 1.81 -36.38
CA LYS A 60 -9.70 0.88 -35.70
C LYS A 60 -8.95 -0.24 -34.97
N GLU A 61 -7.64 -0.39 -35.22
CA GLU A 61 -6.79 -1.45 -34.67
C GLU A 61 -5.48 -0.88 -34.11
N ASP A 62 -4.98 -1.52 -33.06
CA ASP A 62 -3.71 -1.15 -32.42
C ASP A 62 -2.53 -1.45 -33.37
N VAL A 63 -1.90 -0.42 -33.93
CA VAL A 63 -0.69 -0.55 -34.78
C VAL A 63 0.51 0.08 -34.07
N PHE A 64 1.62 -0.65 -34.00
CA PHE A 64 2.85 -0.17 -33.35
C PHE A 64 3.60 0.87 -34.20
N VAL A 65 4.31 1.78 -33.53
CA VAL A 65 5.24 2.72 -34.18
C VAL A 65 6.32 1.92 -34.91
N GLU A 66 6.78 2.43 -36.06
CA GLU A 66 7.82 1.76 -36.84
C GLU A 66 9.08 1.50 -36.01
N ASN A 67 9.71 0.35 -36.23
CA ASN A 67 10.89 -0.12 -35.49
C ASN A 67 10.68 -0.43 -34.00
N THR A 68 9.45 -0.41 -33.49
CA THR A 68 9.15 -0.87 -32.13
C THR A 68 9.44 -2.36 -32.00
N THR A 69 10.18 -2.73 -30.95
CA THR A 69 10.52 -4.12 -30.65
C THR A 69 9.79 -4.64 -29.41
N PHE A 70 9.57 -5.95 -29.35
CA PHE A 70 9.06 -6.60 -28.13
C PHE A 70 10.00 -6.45 -26.94
N ASP A 71 11.32 -6.43 -27.17
CA ASP A 71 12.31 -6.24 -26.10
C ASP A 71 12.18 -4.86 -25.44
N GLU A 72 11.85 -3.79 -26.19
CA GLU A 72 11.59 -2.45 -25.63
C GLU A 72 10.34 -2.44 -24.75
N LEU A 73 9.25 -3.04 -25.25
CA LEU A 73 8.01 -3.18 -24.50
C LEU A 73 8.23 -3.97 -23.20
N TYR A 74 8.96 -5.08 -23.28
CA TYR A 74 9.31 -5.90 -22.13
C TYR A 74 10.26 -5.16 -21.17
N SER A 75 11.20 -4.37 -21.69
CA SER A 75 12.10 -3.56 -20.86
C SER A 75 11.34 -2.52 -20.03
N LEU A 76 10.31 -1.90 -20.61
CA LEU A 76 9.45 -0.98 -19.87
C LEU A 76 8.66 -1.69 -18.77
N PHE A 77 8.11 -2.87 -19.06
CA PHE A 77 7.47 -3.72 -18.07
C PHE A 77 8.42 -4.08 -16.91
N LEU A 78 9.67 -4.46 -17.23
CA LEU A 78 10.70 -4.77 -16.24
C LEU A 78 11.04 -3.57 -15.37
N PHE A 79 11.22 -2.40 -15.98
CA PHE A 79 11.48 -1.14 -15.28
C PHE A 79 10.37 -0.81 -14.28
N ASP A 80 9.10 -0.85 -14.69
CA ASP A 80 7.97 -0.62 -13.79
C ASP A 80 7.93 -1.65 -12.65
N ARG A 81 8.20 -2.93 -12.95
CA ARG A 81 8.27 -3.99 -11.94
C ARG A 81 9.33 -3.70 -10.88
N GLU A 82 10.52 -3.28 -11.29
CA GLU A 82 11.60 -2.92 -10.38
C GLU A 82 11.23 -1.67 -9.55
N LEU A 83 10.65 -0.65 -10.18
CA LEU A 83 10.18 0.55 -9.49
C LEU A 83 9.13 0.21 -8.44
N ARG A 84 8.13 -0.62 -8.77
CA ARG A 84 7.13 -1.11 -7.80
C ARG A 84 7.75 -1.87 -6.64
N SER A 85 8.77 -2.69 -6.90
CA SER A 85 9.49 -3.42 -5.85
C SER A 85 10.21 -2.47 -4.88
N ILE A 86 10.88 -1.44 -5.42
CA ILE A 86 11.54 -0.40 -4.63
C ILE A 86 10.52 0.37 -3.79
N LEU A 87 9.41 0.80 -4.39
CA LEU A 87 8.34 1.52 -3.69
C LEU A 87 7.73 0.67 -2.58
N LEU A 88 7.43 -0.61 -2.86
CA LEU A 88 6.87 -1.53 -1.87
C LEU A 88 7.79 -1.67 -0.65
N LYS A 89 9.10 -1.82 -0.87
CA LYS A 89 10.09 -1.88 0.22
C LYS A 89 9.98 -0.66 1.15
N TYR A 90 9.94 0.55 0.60
CA TYR A 90 9.89 1.77 1.40
C TYR A 90 8.52 2.01 2.04
N ILE A 91 7.42 1.62 1.38
CA ILE A 91 6.08 1.64 1.95
C ILE A 91 6.01 0.72 3.18
N LEU A 92 6.59 -0.48 3.12
CA LEU A 92 6.61 -1.41 4.26
C LEU A 92 7.46 -0.89 5.43
N ILE A 93 8.57 -0.19 5.14
CA ILE A 93 9.37 0.48 6.16
C ILE A 93 8.54 1.58 6.84
N PHE A 94 7.88 2.42 6.05
CA PHE A 94 7.01 3.48 6.55
C PHE A 94 5.82 2.93 7.35
N GLU A 95 5.12 1.90 6.86
CA GLU A 95 3.96 1.32 7.53
C GLU A 95 4.31 0.81 8.93
N ARG A 96 5.42 0.09 9.07
CA ARG A 96 5.90 -0.41 10.36
C ARG A 96 6.18 0.75 11.32
N ASP A 97 6.88 1.76 10.84
CA ASP A 97 7.21 2.93 11.63
C ASP A 97 5.97 3.76 12.03
N PHE A 98 5.00 3.87 11.14
CA PHE A 98 3.70 4.50 11.37
C PHE A 98 2.90 3.78 12.44
N LYS A 99 2.82 2.46 12.34
CA LYS A 99 2.23 1.59 13.37
C LYS A 99 2.87 1.78 14.74
N THR A 100 4.20 1.71 14.79
CA THR A 100 4.95 1.88 16.04
C THR A 100 4.74 3.27 16.64
N THR A 101 4.81 4.33 15.83
CA THR A 101 4.66 5.70 16.30
C THR A 101 3.27 5.97 16.85
N ILE A 102 2.22 5.51 16.17
CA ILE A 102 0.84 5.64 16.66
C ILE A 102 0.66 4.83 17.95
N ALA A 103 1.06 3.55 17.95
CA ALA A 103 0.89 2.69 19.11
C ALA A 103 1.57 3.28 20.35
N TYR A 104 2.81 3.77 20.21
CA TYR A 104 3.55 4.37 21.29
C TYR A 104 2.88 5.63 21.85
N ASN A 105 2.57 6.61 20.99
CA ASN A 105 2.01 7.90 21.45
C ASN A 105 0.60 7.72 22.03
N PHE A 106 -0.23 6.89 21.38
CA PHE A 106 -1.58 6.61 21.85
C PHE A 106 -1.55 5.89 23.19
N SER A 107 -0.81 4.78 23.31
CA SER A 107 -0.71 4.03 24.57
C SER A 107 -0.11 4.87 25.70
N LYS A 108 0.91 5.69 25.42
CA LYS A 108 1.50 6.60 26.41
C LYS A 108 0.48 7.57 27.01
N LYS A 109 -0.45 8.08 26.19
CA LYS A 109 -1.46 9.05 26.64
C LYS A 109 -2.66 8.40 27.34
N TYR A 110 -3.13 7.26 26.80
CA TYR A 110 -4.45 6.71 27.14
C TYR A 110 -4.43 5.43 27.99
N ASN A 111 -3.30 4.73 28.13
CA ASN A 111 -3.20 3.54 29.01
C ASN A 111 -3.06 3.95 30.49
N LYS A 112 -3.95 4.81 30.98
CA LYS A 112 -4.04 5.17 32.40
C LYS A 112 -4.72 4.06 33.19
N ASP A 113 -4.40 3.95 34.48
CA ASP A 113 -5.01 2.97 35.40
C ASP A 113 -4.96 1.52 34.89
N ASN A 114 -3.87 1.17 34.20
CA ASN A 114 -3.64 -0.14 33.61
C ASN A 114 -4.66 -0.58 32.54
N ARG A 115 -5.40 0.36 31.93
CA ARG A 115 -6.27 0.10 30.76
C ARG A 115 -5.45 -0.03 29.48
N ILE A 116 -4.83 -1.20 29.30
CA ILE A 116 -3.84 -1.44 28.25
C ILE A 116 -4.46 -1.50 26.84
N ASP A 117 -5.77 -1.73 26.76
CA ASP A 117 -6.62 -1.79 25.57
C ASP A 117 -7.38 -0.47 25.30
N SER A 118 -6.85 0.66 25.75
CA SER A 118 -7.45 2.01 25.63
C SER A 118 -7.89 2.41 24.20
N TYR A 119 -7.38 1.74 23.16
CA TYR A 119 -7.78 1.97 21.77
C TYR A 119 -9.17 1.43 21.42
N LEU A 120 -9.78 0.64 22.30
CA LEU A 120 -11.16 0.13 22.16
C LEU A 120 -12.20 1.05 22.80
N TYR A 121 -11.78 2.21 23.32
CA TYR A 121 -12.62 3.13 24.07
C TYR A 121 -12.94 4.38 23.24
N PRO A 122 -14.21 4.61 22.87
CA PRO A 122 -14.59 5.73 22.01
C PRO A 122 -14.18 7.11 22.52
N GLU A 123 -14.15 7.31 23.84
CA GLU A 123 -13.80 8.57 24.51
C GLU A 123 -12.35 9.03 24.24
N ASN A 124 -11.48 8.13 23.77
CA ASN A 124 -10.09 8.43 23.43
C ASN A 124 -9.93 8.97 21.99
N TYR A 125 -11.01 9.03 21.22
CA TYR A 125 -11.02 9.53 19.84
C TYR A 125 -11.78 10.86 19.73
N ARG A 126 -11.83 11.42 18.52
CA ARG A 126 -12.63 12.62 18.22
C ARG A 126 -14.13 12.35 18.35
N ASP A 127 -14.92 13.41 18.48
CA ASP A 127 -16.39 13.37 18.57
C ASP A 127 -17.07 13.03 17.22
N ASN A 128 -16.72 11.88 16.65
CA ASN A 128 -17.37 11.26 15.50
C ASN A 128 -17.65 9.80 15.82
N TYR A 129 -18.67 9.59 16.65
CA TYR A 129 -18.94 8.30 17.29
C TYR A 129 -19.20 7.18 16.28
N VAL A 130 -19.85 7.46 15.14
CA VAL A 130 -20.11 6.45 14.10
C VAL A 130 -18.83 5.91 13.50
N GLU A 131 -17.90 6.79 13.10
CA GLU A 131 -16.61 6.34 12.55
C GLU A 131 -15.77 5.59 13.59
N VAL A 132 -15.79 6.05 14.84
CA VAL A 132 -15.06 5.43 15.94
C VAL A 132 -15.60 4.04 16.27
N LEU A 133 -16.92 3.87 16.35
CA LEU A 133 -17.55 2.57 16.54
C LEU A 133 -17.26 1.62 15.37
N ASN A 134 -17.29 2.12 14.13
CA ASN A 134 -16.93 1.33 12.95
C ASN A 134 -15.47 0.87 12.99
N PHE A 135 -14.55 1.74 13.45
CA PHE A 135 -13.17 1.35 13.70
C PHE A 135 -13.08 0.24 14.74
N ILE A 136 -13.64 0.45 15.94
CA ILE A 136 -13.57 -0.51 17.05
C ILE A 136 -14.17 -1.86 16.64
N SER A 137 -15.32 -1.87 15.97
CA SER A 137 -15.95 -3.09 15.44
C SER A 137 -15.02 -3.80 14.45
N SER A 138 -14.41 -3.07 13.52
CA SER A 138 -13.46 -3.62 12.55
C SER A 138 -12.25 -4.25 13.23
N ILE A 139 -11.71 -3.60 14.28
CA ILE A 139 -10.55 -4.12 15.02
C ILE A 139 -10.92 -5.35 15.83
N ASN A 140 -12.07 -5.37 16.50
CA ASN A 140 -12.55 -6.55 17.20
C ASN A 140 -12.72 -7.75 16.25
N ASN A 141 -13.28 -7.53 15.05
CA ASN A 141 -13.38 -8.58 14.02
C ASN A 141 -12.00 -9.08 13.59
N ILE A 142 -11.03 -8.18 13.42
CA ILE A 142 -9.64 -8.56 13.09
C ILE A 142 -9.03 -9.39 14.22
N ILE A 143 -9.18 -8.97 15.47
CA ILE A 143 -8.67 -9.68 16.66
C ILE A 143 -9.23 -11.10 16.71
N VAL A 144 -10.56 -11.25 16.58
CA VAL A 144 -11.24 -12.57 16.58
C VAL A 144 -10.74 -13.43 15.42
N SER A 145 -10.69 -12.90 14.20
CA SER A 145 -10.24 -13.66 13.03
C SER A 145 -8.78 -14.13 13.12
N LYS A 146 -7.95 -13.40 13.89
CA LYS A 146 -6.51 -13.67 14.01
C LYS A 146 -6.16 -14.51 15.23
N SER A 147 -6.97 -14.53 16.28
CA SER A 147 -6.76 -15.40 17.46
C SER A 147 -6.82 -16.89 17.10
N GLU A 148 -7.58 -17.25 16.07
CA GLU A 148 -7.62 -18.61 15.54
C GLU A 148 -6.33 -19.02 14.81
N LYS A 149 -5.60 -18.06 14.25
CA LYS A 149 -4.45 -18.32 13.35
C LYS A 149 -3.10 -17.91 13.92
N SER A 150 -3.09 -17.16 15.03
CA SER A 150 -1.88 -16.55 15.59
C SER A 150 -1.72 -16.85 17.08
N ASN A 151 -0.71 -17.65 17.41
CA ASN A 151 -0.43 -18.09 18.78
C ASN A 151 -0.18 -16.92 19.74
N TYR A 152 0.47 -15.84 19.29
CA TYR A 152 0.74 -14.71 20.17
C TYR A 152 -0.53 -13.92 20.51
N ILE A 153 -1.44 -13.73 19.54
CA ILE A 153 -2.74 -13.08 19.79
C ILE A 153 -3.57 -13.92 20.75
N ARG A 154 -3.63 -15.24 20.50
CA ARG A 154 -4.33 -16.18 21.37
C ARG A 154 -3.79 -16.13 22.80
N HIS A 155 -2.46 -16.17 22.96
CA HIS A 155 -1.81 -16.07 24.26
C HIS A 155 -2.23 -14.80 25.02
N TYR A 156 -2.28 -13.64 24.35
CA TYR A 156 -2.71 -12.40 25.01
C TYR A 156 -4.16 -12.46 25.49
N ILE A 157 -5.07 -12.97 24.64
CA ILE A 157 -6.49 -13.08 24.97
C ILE A 157 -6.71 -14.07 26.13
N GLU A 158 -6.13 -15.27 26.05
CA GLU A 158 -6.38 -16.34 27.04
C GLU A 158 -5.75 -16.06 28.41
N ASN A 159 -4.58 -15.39 28.46
CA ASN A 159 -3.85 -15.18 29.71
C ASN A 159 -4.10 -13.82 30.35
N TYR A 160 -4.41 -12.78 29.57
CA TYR A 160 -4.57 -11.41 30.07
C TYR A 160 -5.97 -10.82 29.82
N GLY A 161 -6.78 -11.43 28.95
CA GLY A 161 -8.13 -10.95 28.64
C GLY A 161 -8.18 -9.68 27.78
N HIS A 162 -7.01 -9.15 27.38
CA HIS A 162 -6.89 -7.95 26.57
C HIS A 162 -5.63 -8.00 25.70
N ILE A 163 -5.60 -7.19 24.65
CA ILE A 163 -4.46 -7.10 23.73
C ILE A 163 -3.97 -5.67 23.74
N PRO A 164 -2.70 -5.41 24.12
CA PRO A 164 -2.12 -4.08 24.01
C PRO A 164 -2.09 -3.57 22.58
N LEU A 165 -2.21 -2.25 22.40
CA LEU A 165 -2.17 -1.65 21.06
C LEU A 165 -0.88 -1.98 20.29
N TRP A 166 0.29 -1.97 20.95
CA TRP A 166 1.57 -2.32 20.33
C TRP A 166 1.64 -3.78 19.84
N VAL A 167 0.78 -4.65 20.35
CA VAL A 167 0.60 -6.02 19.84
C VAL A 167 -0.43 -6.02 18.71
N ALA A 168 -1.57 -5.35 18.91
CA ALA A 168 -2.68 -5.30 17.96
C ALA A 168 -2.30 -4.68 16.60
N VAL A 169 -1.42 -3.67 16.57
CA VAL A 169 -0.99 -3.05 15.30
C VAL A 169 -0.32 -4.03 14.33
N ASN A 170 0.20 -5.16 14.81
CA ASN A 170 0.83 -6.18 13.96
C ASN A 170 -0.17 -7.00 13.14
N ILE A 171 -1.44 -7.03 13.55
CA ILE A 171 -2.52 -7.70 12.81
C ILE A 171 -3.38 -6.74 11.99
N MET A 172 -3.20 -5.43 12.17
CA MET A 172 -3.88 -4.38 11.43
C MET A 172 -3.22 -4.12 10.08
N SER A 173 -3.99 -3.77 9.05
CA SER A 173 -3.45 -3.31 7.76
C SER A 173 -3.03 -1.83 7.82
N PHE A 174 -2.26 -1.36 6.84
CA PHE A 174 -2.01 0.06 6.65
C PHE A 174 -3.30 0.89 6.58
N GLY A 175 -4.34 0.37 5.91
CA GLY A 175 -5.65 1.02 5.81
C GLY A 175 -6.32 1.20 7.18
N ASN A 176 -6.24 0.19 8.06
CA ASN A 176 -6.78 0.31 9.42
C ASN A 176 -6.03 1.38 10.23
N MET A 177 -4.70 1.44 10.11
CA MET A 177 -3.90 2.46 10.80
C MET A 177 -4.15 3.87 10.27
N SER A 178 -4.30 4.01 8.96
CA SER A 178 -4.65 5.28 8.32
C SER A 178 -6.02 5.76 8.81
N PHE A 179 -7.00 4.84 8.91
CA PHE A 179 -8.31 5.16 9.47
C PHE A 179 -8.24 5.52 10.96
N MET A 180 -7.49 4.78 11.76
CA MET A 180 -7.23 5.12 13.16
C MET A 180 -6.67 6.54 13.28
N PHE A 181 -5.62 6.85 12.50
CA PHE A 181 -5.01 8.18 12.47
C PHE A 181 -6.02 9.28 12.10
N LYS A 182 -6.92 9.02 11.15
CA LYS A 182 -7.99 9.96 10.77
C LYS A 182 -8.92 10.30 11.94
N ILE A 183 -9.25 9.33 12.79
CA ILE A 183 -10.22 9.47 13.89
C ILE A 183 -9.60 9.88 15.24
N LEU A 184 -8.27 9.95 15.34
CA LEU A 184 -7.58 10.51 16.51
C LEU A 184 -7.99 11.96 16.77
N LYS A 185 -7.87 12.40 18.03
CA LYS A 185 -8.01 13.82 18.40
C LYS A 185 -6.91 14.64 17.73
N ASP A 186 -7.18 15.91 17.46
CA ASP A 186 -6.24 16.79 16.75
C ASP A 186 -4.88 16.91 17.45
N GLU A 187 -4.90 16.99 18.78
CA GLU A 187 -3.69 17.00 19.61
C GLU A 187 -2.80 15.76 19.38
N ASP A 188 -3.42 14.57 19.30
CA ASP A 188 -2.69 13.31 19.13
C ASP A 188 -2.08 13.22 17.73
N ARG A 189 -2.84 13.65 16.71
CA ARG A 189 -2.35 13.74 15.33
C ARG A 189 -1.16 14.70 15.23
N ASN A 190 -1.29 15.87 15.85
CA ASN A 190 -0.24 16.88 15.87
C ASN A 190 1.02 16.37 16.57
N GLN A 191 0.88 15.64 17.68
CA GLN A 191 2.01 15.03 18.38
C GLN A 191 2.74 13.99 17.51
N ILE A 192 1.98 13.14 16.80
CA ILE A 192 2.56 12.17 15.86
C ILE A 192 3.28 12.88 14.71
N ILE A 193 2.67 13.90 14.10
CA ILE A 193 3.28 14.68 13.01
C ILE A 193 4.57 15.35 13.49
N LEU A 194 4.55 15.96 14.66
CA LEU A 194 5.73 16.56 15.29
C LEU A 194 6.86 15.56 15.47
N PHE A 195 6.55 14.34 15.92
CA PHE A 195 7.54 13.28 16.06
C PHE A 195 8.25 12.98 14.72
N TYR A 196 7.50 12.89 13.62
CA TYR A 196 8.07 12.72 12.28
C TYR A 196 8.94 13.91 11.85
N VAL A 197 8.44 15.13 12.04
CA VAL A 197 9.18 16.36 11.67
C VAL A 197 10.49 16.44 12.44
N MET A 198 10.45 16.26 13.76
CA MET A 198 11.64 16.31 14.60
C MET A 198 12.66 15.23 14.24
N ARG A 199 12.21 14.01 13.98
CA ARG A 199 13.11 12.94 13.53
C ARG A 199 13.76 13.25 12.18
N PHE A 200 13.00 13.78 11.23
CA PHE A 200 13.52 14.21 9.93
C PHE A 200 14.58 15.32 10.09
N LEU A 201 14.30 16.34 10.91
CA LEU A 201 15.23 17.44 11.18
C LEU A 201 16.53 16.93 11.81
N ASN A 202 16.43 16.05 12.80
CA ASN A 202 17.58 15.45 13.49
C ASN A 202 18.45 14.61 12.53
N GLN A 203 17.83 13.80 11.68
CA GLN A 203 18.57 12.98 10.70
C GLN A 203 19.29 13.82 9.63
N ASN A 204 18.80 15.03 9.36
CA ASN A 204 19.34 15.91 8.31
C ASN A 204 20.15 17.09 8.87
N ASN A 205 20.49 17.11 10.16
CA ASN A 205 21.20 18.20 10.84
C ASN A 205 20.56 19.60 10.62
N LYS A 206 19.23 19.67 10.45
CA LYS A 206 18.51 20.93 10.22
C LYS A 206 17.99 21.50 11.54
N LYS A 207 18.48 22.67 11.96
CA LYS A 207 17.97 23.42 13.13
C LYS A 207 16.81 24.33 12.75
N VAL A 208 15.64 23.78 12.40
CA VAL A 208 14.43 24.59 12.17
C VAL A 208 13.26 23.94 12.86
N ILE A 209 12.90 24.45 14.05
CA ILE A 209 11.64 24.09 14.71
C ILE A 209 10.53 24.89 14.00
N PRO A 210 9.49 24.25 13.42
CA PRO A 210 8.39 24.98 12.80
C PRO A 210 7.66 25.84 13.84
N LYS A 211 7.64 27.16 13.65
CA LYS A 211 6.99 28.13 14.56
C LYS A 211 5.48 27.93 14.74
N ASN A 212 4.81 27.17 13.87
CA ASN A 212 3.36 26.98 13.87
C ASN A 212 2.90 25.63 14.44
N LEU A 213 3.81 24.87 15.06
CA LEU A 213 3.51 23.59 15.72
C LEU A 213 3.85 23.66 17.22
N GLU A 214 3.55 24.78 17.89
CA GLU A 214 3.73 24.95 19.34
C GLU A 214 2.84 23.99 20.15
N VAL A 215 3.19 22.71 20.15
CA VAL A 215 2.93 21.84 21.28
C VAL A 215 4.09 22.10 22.22
N LYS A 216 3.80 22.64 23.41
CA LYS A 216 4.81 22.93 24.44
C LYS A 216 5.79 21.76 24.52
N PRO A 217 7.11 22.00 24.48
CA PRO A 217 8.09 20.94 24.67
C PRO A 217 7.79 20.27 26.01
N PHE A 218 7.40 18.99 25.95
CA PHE A 218 7.28 18.17 27.14
C PHE A 218 8.71 17.89 27.58
N TYR A 219 9.19 18.66 28.55
CA TYR A 219 10.46 18.41 29.20
C TYR A 219 10.45 16.96 29.70
N LEU A 220 11.53 16.24 29.38
CA LEU A 220 11.90 15.00 30.05
C LEU A 220 12.43 15.41 31.42
N ASP A 221 11.61 15.25 32.44
CA ASP A 221 12.08 15.04 33.81
C ASP A 221 12.25 13.53 34.04
#